data_AF-A0A4Q0IV47-F1
#
_entry.id   AF-A0A4Q0IV47-F1
#
_cell.length_a   1.000
_cell.length_b   1.000
_cell.length_c   1.000
_cell.angle_alpha   90.00
_cell.angle_beta   90.00
_cell.angle_gamma   90.00
#
_symmetry.space_group_name_H-M   'P 1'
#
loop_
_entity.id
_entity.type
_entity.pdbx_description
1 polymer ?
#
loop_
_entity_poly.entity_id
_entity_poly.type
_entity_poly.pdbx_seq_one_letter_code
_entity_poly.pdbx_strand_id
1 'polypeptide(L)'
;MRIRSKLSAIILLLAITICVVSSCEKNDDILYFKSKCEAELNGQTLIDQTPFNIGPNSINTPSLTANEYTIEFESILSKERGGTPLYAVTVKLFVNNPWEYLTQPQAIKYIKIGESDDEPAYWDYTRYCHDNKISYATILSYSDYKNEIVRDGSFEFISHDKEKNVYTGIFTLNFSEGTLTGEFSIN
;
A
#
# COMPACT_ATOMS: atom_id res chain seq x y z
N MET A 1 -39.33 44.32 -33.59
CA MET A 1 -37.91 44.05 -33.29
C MET A 1 -37.64 43.91 -31.77
N ARG A 2 -38.47 43.15 -31.03
CA ARG A 2 -38.41 43.10 -29.54
C ARG A 2 -38.36 41.68 -28.93
N ILE A 3 -38.42 40.64 -29.77
CA ILE A 3 -38.52 39.23 -29.34
C ILE A 3 -37.15 38.53 -29.39
N ARG A 4 -36.27 38.89 -30.33
CA ARG A 4 -34.94 38.28 -30.48
C ARG A 4 -33.98 38.58 -29.32
N SER A 5 -34.04 39.76 -28.69
CA SER A 5 -33.11 40.08 -27.59
C SER A 5 -33.47 39.41 -26.26
N LYS A 6 -34.76 39.09 -26.03
CA LYS A 6 -35.21 38.38 -24.83
C LYS A 6 -34.80 36.91 -24.84
N LEU A 7 -34.83 36.27 -26.02
CA LEU A 7 -34.38 34.89 -26.19
C LEU A 7 -32.88 34.76 -25.93
N SER A 8 -32.07 35.73 -26.41
CA SER A 8 -30.62 35.76 -26.21
C SER A 8 -30.23 35.98 -24.74
N ALA A 9 -30.96 36.82 -24.01
CA ALA A 9 -30.71 37.04 -22.58
C ALA A 9 -31.05 35.81 -21.72
N ILE A 10 -32.13 35.08 -22.06
CA ILE A 10 -32.53 33.85 -21.36
C ILE A 10 -31.52 32.73 -21.60
N ILE A 11 -31.00 32.58 -22.82
CA ILE A 11 -29.96 31.58 -23.14
C ILE A 11 -28.65 31.89 -22.40
N LEU A 12 -28.27 33.16 -22.30
CA LEU A 12 -27.07 33.58 -21.57
C LEU A 12 -27.21 33.36 -20.06
N LEU A 13 -28.39 33.64 -19.49
CA LEU A 13 -28.69 33.36 -18.08
C LEU A 13 -28.67 31.85 -17.77
N LEU A 14 -29.26 31.02 -18.64
CA LEU A 14 -29.22 29.56 -18.52
C LEU A 14 -27.78 29.02 -18.57
N ALA A 15 -26.95 29.51 -19.48
CA ALA A 15 -25.54 29.11 -19.60
C ALA A 15 -24.72 29.49 -18.36
N ILE A 16 -24.96 30.67 -17.76
CA ILE A 16 -24.28 31.08 -16.54
C ILE A 16 -24.70 30.19 -15.37
N THR A 17 -25.99 29.89 -15.19
CA THR A 17 -26.43 28.96 -14.14
C THR A 17 -25.83 27.58 -14.30
N ILE A 18 -25.76 27.02 -15.51
CA ILE A 18 -25.13 25.70 -15.76
C ILE A 18 -23.65 25.71 -15.36
N CYS A 19 -22.92 26.78 -15.62
CA CYS A 19 -21.52 26.93 -15.20
C CYS A 19 -21.33 27.08 -13.68
N VAL A 20 -22.32 27.65 -12.95
CA VAL A 20 -22.23 27.78 -11.49
C VAL A 20 -22.59 26.47 -10.78
N VAL A 21 -23.51 25.66 -11.31
CA VAL A 21 -23.81 24.34 -10.72
C VAL A 21 -22.77 23.27 -11.05
N SER A 22 -21.99 23.42 -12.13
CA SER A 22 -20.86 22.53 -12.44
C SER A 22 -19.57 22.86 -11.68
N SER A 23 -19.49 24.00 -10.98
CA SER A 23 -18.32 24.36 -10.14
C SER A 23 -18.50 24.05 -8.65
N CYS A 24 -19.53 23.28 -8.28
CA CYS A 24 -19.59 22.62 -6.98
C CYS A 24 -19.09 21.17 -7.08
N GLU A 25 -18.00 20.93 -7.82
CA GLU A 25 -17.17 19.75 -7.56
C GLU A 25 -16.38 20.03 -6.29
N LYS A 26 -16.91 19.51 -5.19
CA LYS A 26 -16.20 19.38 -3.93
C LYS A 26 -15.02 18.42 -4.20
N ASN A 27 -13.85 18.97 -4.54
CA ASN A 27 -12.63 18.22 -4.85
C ASN A 27 -11.99 17.53 -3.64
N ASP A 28 -12.79 17.13 -2.64
CA ASP A 28 -12.31 16.39 -1.48
C ASP A 28 -12.14 14.88 -1.79
N ASP A 29 -12.67 14.40 -2.93
CA ASP A 29 -12.76 12.96 -3.26
C ASP A 29 -11.60 12.41 -4.12
N ILE A 30 -10.60 13.22 -4.51
CA ILE A 30 -9.55 12.81 -5.48
C ILE A 30 -8.24 12.33 -4.82
N LEU A 31 -8.04 12.54 -3.52
CA LEU A 31 -6.81 12.11 -2.84
C LEU A 31 -6.74 10.60 -2.57
N TYR A 32 -7.88 9.93 -2.36
CA TYR A 32 -7.93 8.52 -1.98
C TYR A 32 -7.72 7.51 -3.13
N PHE A 33 -7.65 7.95 -4.38
CA PHE A 33 -7.38 7.09 -5.55
C PHE A 33 -5.87 6.84 -5.82
N LYS A 34 -4.97 7.33 -4.97
CA LYS A 34 -3.55 7.45 -5.32
C LYS A 34 -2.64 6.35 -4.76
N SER A 35 -3.07 5.63 -3.73
CA SER A 35 -2.28 4.54 -3.17
C SER A 35 -2.30 3.34 -4.13
N LYS A 36 -1.14 2.83 -4.49
CA LYS A 36 -0.97 1.74 -5.45
C LYS A 36 0.26 0.91 -5.11
N CYS A 37 0.17 -0.40 -5.32
CA CYS A 37 1.32 -1.29 -5.28
C CYS A 37 1.23 -2.20 -6.50
N GLU A 38 2.33 -2.30 -7.23
CA GLU A 38 2.50 -3.24 -8.34
C GLU A 38 3.74 -4.07 -8.03
N ALA A 39 3.65 -5.37 -8.25
CA ALA A 39 4.74 -6.29 -8.00
C ALA A 39 4.89 -7.28 -9.14
N GLU A 40 6.08 -7.84 -9.29
CA GLU A 40 6.38 -8.91 -10.22
C GLU A 40 6.82 -10.16 -9.44
N LEU A 41 6.25 -11.30 -9.80
CA LEU A 41 6.69 -12.62 -9.35
C LEU A 41 6.79 -13.54 -10.56
N ASN A 42 7.99 -14.07 -10.82
CA ASN A 42 8.24 -15.01 -11.92
C ASN A 42 7.74 -14.52 -13.30
N GLY A 43 7.94 -13.23 -13.60
CA GLY A 43 7.45 -12.60 -14.84
C GLY A 43 5.95 -12.32 -14.88
N GLN A 44 5.23 -12.60 -13.78
CA GLN A 44 3.81 -12.28 -13.64
C GLN A 44 3.64 -10.97 -12.85
N THR A 45 2.98 -9.99 -13.46
CA THR A 45 2.56 -8.77 -12.76
C THR A 45 1.41 -9.06 -11.82
N LEU A 46 1.50 -8.49 -10.63
CA LEU A 46 0.52 -8.50 -9.57
C LEU A 46 0.22 -7.06 -9.16
N ILE A 47 -1.02 -6.74 -8.87
CA ILE A 47 -1.45 -5.39 -8.50
C ILE A 47 -2.28 -5.44 -7.23
N ASP A 48 -2.19 -4.36 -6.44
CA ASP A 48 -2.96 -4.23 -5.22
C ASP A 48 -4.47 -4.31 -5.48
N GLN A 49 -5.15 -5.00 -4.56
CA GLN A 49 -6.54 -5.39 -4.64
C GLN A 49 -7.51 -4.41 -4.02
N THR A 50 -7.15 -3.18 -3.68
CA THR A 50 -8.13 -2.26 -3.07
C THR A 50 -8.87 -1.45 -4.13
N PRO A 51 -10.07 -1.86 -4.60
CA PRO A 51 -11.12 -0.94 -4.97
C PRO A 51 -11.82 -0.46 -3.68
N PHE A 52 -12.20 0.81 -3.66
CA PHE A 52 -12.90 1.48 -2.55
C PHE A 52 -13.96 0.60 -1.88
N ASN A 53 -13.65 0.03 -0.72
CA ASN A 53 -14.64 -0.41 0.23
C ASN A 53 -14.57 0.56 1.42
N ILE A 54 -15.52 1.48 1.50
CA ILE A 54 -15.63 2.39 2.65
C ILE A 54 -16.55 1.70 3.67
N GLY A 55 -15.96 0.86 4.51
CA GLY A 55 -16.64 0.22 5.62
C GLY A 55 -15.74 0.22 6.86
N PRO A 56 -16.29 0.20 8.08
CA PRO A 56 -15.49 0.23 9.31
C PRO A 56 -14.52 -0.95 9.46
N ASN A 57 -14.68 -2.00 8.66
CA ASN A 57 -13.85 -3.20 8.66
C ASN A 57 -13.11 -3.40 7.31
N SER A 58 -13.02 -2.38 6.46
CA SER A 58 -12.26 -2.51 5.22
C SER A 58 -10.77 -2.43 5.49
N ILE A 59 -10.05 -3.45 5.04
CA ILE A 59 -8.58 -3.42 4.97
C ILE A 59 -8.27 -2.69 3.66
N ASN A 60 -7.71 -1.48 3.76
CA ASN A 60 -7.33 -0.69 2.59
C ASN A 60 -5.82 -0.83 2.40
N THR A 61 -5.42 -1.43 1.28
CA THR A 61 -4.01 -1.58 0.89
C THR A 61 -3.72 -0.86 -0.44
N PRO A 62 -2.45 -0.61 -0.80
CA PRO A 62 -1.32 -0.68 0.12
C PRO A 62 -1.45 0.34 1.24
N SER A 63 -0.99 -0.03 2.43
CA SER A 63 -1.03 0.84 3.60
C SER A 63 0.37 0.98 4.21
N LEU A 64 0.59 2.10 4.88
CA LEU A 64 1.79 2.34 5.67
C LEU A 64 1.39 2.96 6.99
N THR A 65 1.59 2.22 8.07
CA THR A 65 1.31 2.69 9.42
C THR A 65 2.62 2.90 10.15
N ALA A 66 2.85 4.10 10.67
CA ALA A 66 4.02 4.43 11.46
C ALA A 66 3.61 4.79 12.89
N ASN A 67 4.19 4.08 13.85
CA ASN A 67 4.12 4.36 15.28
C ASN A 67 5.52 4.72 15.81
N GLU A 68 5.64 5.08 17.09
CA GLU A 68 6.88 5.61 17.70
C GLU A 68 8.15 4.79 17.37
N TYR A 69 8.04 3.46 17.27
CA TYR A 69 9.19 2.57 17.02
C TYR A 69 9.00 1.56 15.88
N THR A 70 7.88 1.63 15.17
CA THR A 70 7.52 0.61 14.17
C THR A 70 6.92 1.24 12.93
N ILE A 71 7.30 0.72 11.78
CA ILE A 71 6.63 1.00 10.51
C ILE A 71 6.12 -0.32 9.96
N GLU A 72 4.86 -0.35 9.53
CA GLU A 72 4.23 -1.52 8.95
C GLU A 72 3.68 -1.17 7.57
N PHE A 73 4.16 -1.88 6.56
CA PHE A 73 3.64 -1.83 5.19
C PHE A 73 2.83 -3.09 4.93
N GLU A 74 1.65 -2.93 4.31
CA GLU A 74 0.79 -4.04 3.91
C GLU A 74 0.32 -3.85 2.46
N SER A 75 0.26 -4.93 1.67
CA SER A 75 -0.26 -4.94 0.29
C SER A 75 -0.94 -6.26 -0.03
N ILE A 76 -2.16 -6.25 -0.58
CA ILE A 76 -2.89 -7.46 -1.01
C ILE A 76 -2.86 -7.51 -2.53
N LEU A 77 -2.24 -8.53 -3.10
CA LEU A 77 -1.87 -8.61 -4.51
C LEU A 77 -2.71 -9.64 -5.27
N SER A 78 -3.17 -9.30 -6.48
CA SER A 78 -3.70 -10.27 -7.46
C SER A 78 -3.34 -9.92 -8.89
N LYS A 79 -3.76 -10.74 -9.87
CA LYS A 79 -3.46 -10.51 -11.30
C LYS A 79 -4.22 -9.32 -11.90
N GLU A 80 -5.36 -8.95 -11.32
CA GLU A 80 -6.23 -7.92 -11.86
C GLU A 80 -7.02 -7.21 -10.75
N ARG A 81 -7.54 -6.02 -11.03
CA ARG A 81 -8.22 -5.22 -10.01
C ARG A 81 -9.58 -5.83 -9.68
N GLY A 82 -9.83 -6.12 -8.40
CA GLY A 82 -11.04 -6.81 -7.97
C GLY A 82 -11.04 -8.31 -8.25
N GLY A 83 -9.89 -8.86 -8.63
CA GLY A 83 -9.69 -10.31 -8.79
C GLY A 83 -9.55 -11.03 -7.44
N THR A 84 -9.37 -12.34 -7.50
CA THR A 84 -9.11 -13.15 -6.30
C THR A 84 -7.71 -12.85 -5.76
N PRO A 85 -7.55 -12.42 -4.49
CA PRO A 85 -6.24 -12.23 -3.88
C PRO A 85 -5.36 -13.48 -4.01
N LEU A 86 -4.08 -13.27 -4.30
CA LEU A 86 -3.07 -14.33 -4.41
C LEU A 86 -2.10 -14.28 -3.24
N TYR A 87 -1.61 -13.08 -2.91
CA TYR A 87 -0.67 -12.89 -1.81
C TYR A 87 -1.05 -11.68 -0.96
N ALA A 88 -0.80 -11.73 0.35
CA ALA A 88 -0.69 -10.54 1.18
C ALA A 88 0.76 -10.38 1.63
N VAL A 89 1.34 -9.21 1.38
CA VAL A 89 2.69 -8.84 1.78
C VAL A 89 2.60 -7.99 3.03
N THR A 90 3.35 -8.37 4.06
CA THR A 90 3.51 -7.55 5.27
C THR A 90 5.00 -7.33 5.52
N VAL A 91 5.42 -6.08 5.66
CA VAL A 91 6.79 -5.71 6.04
C VAL A 91 6.72 -4.89 7.32
N LYS A 92 7.42 -5.34 8.36
CA LYS A 92 7.48 -4.66 9.65
C LYS A 92 8.91 -4.24 9.95
N LEU A 93 9.12 -2.93 10.04
CA LEU A 93 10.41 -2.31 10.31
C LEU A 93 10.43 -1.78 11.74
N PHE A 94 11.49 -2.10 12.49
CA PHE A 94 11.75 -1.51 13.79
C PHE A 94 12.79 -0.40 13.65
N VAL A 95 12.44 0.79 14.13
CA VAL A 95 13.16 2.05 13.89
C VAL A 95 13.20 2.87 15.18
N ASN A 96 14.28 3.60 15.44
CA ASN A 96 14.33 4.46 16.64
C ASN A 96 13.51 5.74 16.47
N ASN A 97 13.42 6.22 15.22
CA ASN A 97 12.60 7.35 14.82
C ASN A 97 12.09 7.07 13.40
N PRO A 98 10.80 6.73 13.22
CA PRO A 98 10.29 6.35 11.91
C PRO A 98 10.63 7.39 10.85
N TRP A 99 10.46 8.68 11.16
CA TRP A 99 10.67 9.75 10.19
C TRP A 99 12.13 9.96 9.75
N GLU A 100 13.10 9.43 10.47
CA GLU A 100 14.52 9.51 10.13
C GLU A 100 14.96 8.30 9.28
N TYR A 101 14.56 7.09 9.70
CA TYR A 101 14.94 5.84 9.01
C TYR A 101 14.17 5.57 7.72
N LEU A 102 13.04 6.24 7.48
CA LEU A 102 12.33 6.27 6.19
C LEU A 102 13.18 6.82 5.02
N THR A 103 14.42 7.27 5.24
CA THR A 103 15.28 7.79 4.18
C THR A 103 16.41 6.84 3.79
N GLN A 104 16.52 5.70 4.46
CA GLN A 104 17.57 4.72 4.22
C GLN A 104 16.97 3.37 3.81
N PRO A 105 17.60 2.65 2.87
CA PRO A 105 17.24 1.27 2.57
C PRO A 105 17.32 0.40 3.81
N GLN A 106 16.28 -0.40 4.04
CA GLN A 106 16.19 -1.34 5.14
C GLN A 106 16.40 -2.76 4.62
N ALA A 107 17.37 -3.46 5.20
CA ALA A 107 17.57 -4.88 4.91
C ALA A 107 16.61 -5.72 5.77
N ILE A 108 15.95 -6.68 5.14
CA ILE A 108 15.20 -7.74 5.82
C ILE A 108 16.05 -9.00 5.79
N LYS A 109 16.29 -9.60 6.95
CA LYS A 109 17.05 -10.84 7.06
C LYS A 109 16.36 -11.78 8.04
N TYR A 110 16.12 -13.00 7.58
CA TYR A 110 15.70 -14.07 8.45
C TYR A 110 16.76 -14.34 9.52
N ILE A 111 16.28 -14.52 10.74
CA ILE A 111 17.09 -14.95 11.88
C ILE A 111 16.62 -16.35 12.29
N LYS A 112 17.56 -17.28 12.47
CA LYS A 112 17.19 -18.57 13.06
C LYS A 112 16.82 -18.34 14.52
N ILE A 113 15.63 -18.77 14.92
CA ILE A 113 15.20 -18.80 16.32
C ILE A 113 14.97 -20.24 16.75
N GLY A 114 15.30 -20.56 18.00
CA GLY A 114 15.24 -21.92 18.53
C GLY A 114 16.45 -22.78 18.16
N GLU A 115 16.51 -23.97 18.77
CA GLU A 115 17.62 -24.92 18.60
C GLU A 115 17.36 -25.97 17.51
N SER A 116 16.10 -26.14 17.09
CA SER A 116 15.73 -27.09 16.02
C SER A 116 16.14 -26.59 14.64
N ASP A 117 16.31 -27.53 13.71
CA ASP A 117 16.47 -27.21 12.28
C ASP A 117 15.13 -26.91 11.58
N ASP A 118 14.01 -27.19 12.26
CA ASP A 118 12.68 -26.85 11.77
C ASP A 118 12.46 -25.33 11.73
N GLU A 119 11.70 -24.87 10.72
CA GLU A 119 11.26 -23.48 10.67
C GLU A 119 10.33 -23.19 11.86
N PRO A 120 10.51 -22.04 12.54
CA PRO A 120 9.61 -21.64 13.60
C PRO A 120 8.21 -21.39 13.06
N ALA A 121 7.20 -21.62 13.90
CA ALA A 121 5.84 -21.19 13.58
C ALA A 121 5.81 -19.66 13.38
N TYR A 122 5.01 -19.20 12.43
CA TYR A 122 4.83 -17.77 12.12
C TYR A 122 4.60 -16.91 13.38
N TRP A 123 3.74 -17.36 14.29
CA TRP A 123 3.42 -16.60 15.51
C TRP A 123 4.59 -16.50 16.49
N ASP A 124 5.41 -17.54 16.61
CA ASP A 124 6.58 -17.52 17.49
C ASP A 124 7.67 -16.62 16.91
N TYR A 125 7.87 -16.67 15.58
CA TYR A 125 8.81 -15.80 14.88
C TYR A 125 8.44 -14.32 14.98
N THR A 126 7.20 -13.98 14.62
CA THR A 126 6.73 -12.59 14.65
C THR A 126 6.76 -12.01 16.06
N ARG A 127 6.41 -12.80 17.09
CA ARG A 127 6.56 -12.40 18.49
C ARG A 127 8.01 -12.16 18.87
N TYR A 128 8.90 -13.11 18.56
CA TYR A 128 10.33 -12.96 18.87
C TYR A 128 10.92 -11.71 18.21
N CYS A 129 10.65 -11.50 16.92
CA CYS A 129 11.13 -10.33 16.19
C CYS A 129 10.57 -9.03 16.80
N HIS A 130 9.30 -9.04 17.22
CA HIS A 130 8.71 -7.89 17.89
C HIS A 130 9.39 -7.57 19.23
N ASP A 131 9.57 -8.57 20.08
CA ASP A 131 10.16 -8.41 21.41
C ASP A 131 11.63 -7.97 21.34
N ASN A 132 12.34 -8.37 20.27
CA ASN A 132 13.75 -8.05 20.05
C ASN A 132 13.96 -6.87 19.08
N LYS A 133 12.89 -6.21 18.62
CA LYS A 133 12.93 -5.09 17.66
C LYS A 133 13.70 -5.42 16.37
N ILE A 134 13.41 -6.58 15.79
CA ILE A 134 14.05 -7.05 14.56
C ILE A 134 13.06 -6.90 13.41
N SER A 135 13.46 -6.14 12.39
CA SER A 135 12.67 -5.96 11.18
C SER A 135 12.49 -7.28 10.43
N TYR A 136 11.29 -7.54 9.93
CA TYR A 136 10.95 -8.77 9.21
C TYR A 136 9.90 -8.54 8.12
N ALA A 137 9.72 -9.53 7.26
CA ALA A 137 8.64 -9.55 6.29
C ALA A 137 8.01 -10.94 6.21
N THR A 138 6.72 -10.98 5.86
CA THR A 138 5.95 -12.21 5.68
C THR A 138 5.07 -12.12 4.46
N ILE A 139 4.83 -13.27 3.83
CA ILE A 139 3.94 -13.40 2.68
C ILE A 139 2.88 -14.44 3.03
N LEU A 140 1.61 -14.05 3.04
CA LEU A 140 0.48 -14.96 3.11
C LEU A 140 0.10 -15.38 1.68
N SER A 141 0.11 -16.67 1.39
CA SER A 141 -0.51 -17.20 0.17
C SER A 141 -1.99 -17.49 0.41
N TYR A 142 -2.89 -16.95 -0.41
CA TYR A 142 -4.33 -17.21 -0.31
C TYR A 142 -4.73 -18.57 -0.90
N SER A 143 -3.83 -19.23 -1.62
CA SER A 143 -4.09 -20.55 -2.21
C SER A 143 -4.16 -21.66 -1.15
N ASP A 144 -3.31 -21.57 -0.12
CA ASP A 144 -3.18 -22.55 0.96
C ASP A 144 -3.32 -21.93 2.37
N TYR A 145 -3.55 -20.61 2.44
CA TYR A 145 -3.62 -19.83 3.69
C TYR A 145 -2.38 -19.97 4.57
N LYS A 146 -1.22 -20.22 3.96
CA LYS A 146 0.05 -20.35 4.68
C LYS A 146 0.80 -19.02 4.69
N ASN A 147 1.25 -18.64 5.88
CA ASN A 147 2.22 -17.55 6.03
C ASN A 147 3.63 -18.12 5.86
N GLU A 148 4.40 -17.49 4.99
CA GLU A 148 5.84 -17.72 4.85
C GLU A 148 6.62 -16.54 5.43
N ILE A 149 7.69 -16.85 6.15
CA ILE A 149 8.65 -15.87 6.64
C ILE A 149 9.67 -15.62 5.53
N VAL A 150 9.81 -14.36 5.12
CA VAL A 150 10.78 -13.97 4.09
C VAL A 150 12.20 -14.27 4.56
N ARG A 151 12.99 -14.92 3.69
CA ARG A 151 14.37 -15.33 4.01
C ARG A 151 15.34 -14.17 4.00
N ASP A 152 15.25 -13.34 2.99
CA ASP A 152 15.98 -12.09 2.88
C ASP A 152 15.28 -11.15 1.90
N GLY A 153 15.64 -9.88 1.98
CA GLY A 153 15.06 -8.87 1.12
C GLY A 153 15.50 -7.46 1.47
N SER A 154 14.87 -6.51 0.82
CA SER A 154 15.05 -5.08 1.04
C SER A 154 13.72 -4.35 0.97
N PHE A 155 13.66 -3.23 1.69
CA PHE A 155 12.56 -2.28 1.65
C PHE A 155 13.14 -0.87 1.66
N GLU A 156 12.78 -0.05 0.70
CA GLU A 156 13.35 1.29 0.54
C GLU A 156 12.26 2.30 0.17
N PHE A 157 12.29 3.46 0.81
CA PHE A 157 11.53 4.61 0.36
C PHE A 157 12.38 5.42 -0.61
N ILE A 158 11.85 5.65 -1.81
CA ILE A 158 12.51 6.45 -2.85
C ILE A 158 12.18 7.93 -2.68
N SER A 159 10.96 8.25 -2.27
CA SER A 159 10.55 9.62 -2.00
C SER A 159 9.59 9.71 -0.83
N HIS A 160 9.66 10.82 -0.11
CA HIS A 160 8.72 11.14 0.96
C HIS A 160 8.34 12.63 0.91
N ASP A 161 7.05 12.91 1.05
CA ASP A 161 6.51 14.25 1.34
C ASP A 161 5.79 14.16 2.69
N LYS A 162 6.51 14.53 3.76
CA LYS A 162 6.00 14.47 5.14
C LYS A 162 4.81 15.39 5.36
N GLU A 163 4.75 16.54 4.68
CA GLU A 163 3.64 17.49 4.84
C GLU A 163 2.35 16.92 4.26
N LYS A 164 2.47 16.11 3.20
CA LYS A 164 1.32 15.47 2.54
C LYS A 164 1.12 14.00 2.92
N ASN A 165 1.97 13.43 3.78
CA ASN A 165 2.02 11.99 4.07
C ASN A 165 2.09 11.10 2.83
N VAL A 166 2.81 11.55 1.80
CA VAL A 166 2.98 10.79 0.55
C VAL A 166 4.31 10.06 0.57
N TYR A 167 4.28 8.76 0.30
CA TYR A 167 5.46 7.90 0.28
C TYR A 167 5.51 7.10 -1.00
N THR A 168 6.67 7.02 -1.63
CA THR A 168 6.92 6.04 -2.69
C THR A 168 8.12 5.21 -2.33
N GLY A 169 8.12 3.96 -2.75
CA GLY A 169 9.22 3.07 -2.46
C GLY A 169 9.17 1.78 -3.24
N ILE A 170 10.15 0.94 -2.96
CA ILE A 170 10.33 -0.37 -3.55
C ILE A 170 10.62 -1.40 -2.47
N PHE A 171 10.32 -2.64 -2.79
CA PHE A 171 10.74 -3.78 -1.99
C PHE A 171 11.19 -4.93 -2.90
N THR A 172 12.02 -5.79 -2.34
CA THR A 172 12.40 -7.08 -2.93
C THR A 172 12.37 -8.11 -1.82
N LEU A 173 11.56 -9.16 -1.95
CA LEU A 173 11.36 -10.17 -0.92
C LEU A 173 11.58 -11.56 -1.51
N ASN A 174 12.52 -12.32 -0.94
CA ASN A 174 12.82 -13.69 -1.37
C ASN A 174 12.06 -14.70 -0.50
N PHE A 175 11.25 -15.52 -1.15
CA PHE A 175 10.44 -16.57 -0.54
C PHE A 175 10.38 -17.81 -1.45
N SER A 176 9.70 -18.86 -1.03
CA SER A 176 9.78 -20.19 -1.65
C SER A 176 9.31 -20.24 -3.10
N GLU A 177 8.37 -19.39 -3.50
CA GLU A 177 7.88 -19.34 -4.88
C GLU A 177 8.75 -18.45 -5.79
N GLY A 178 9.69 -17.68 -5.24
CA GLY A 178 10.62 -16.85 -6.01
C GLY A 178 10.93 -15.50 -5.35
N THR A 179 11.31 -14.54 -6.18
CA THR A 179 11.59 -13.17 -5.76
C THR A 179 10.40 -12.29 -6.12
N LEU A 180 9.77 -11.69 -5.11
CA LEU A 180 8.73 -10.69 -5.29
C LEU A 180 9.35 -9.29 -5.25
N THR A 181 9.37 -8.60 -6.38
CA THR A 181 9.82 -7.21 -6.48
C THR A 181 8.62 -6.30 -6.66
N GLY A 182 8.47 -5.27 -5.83
CA GLY A 182 7.35 -4.36 -5.94
C GLY A 182 7.71 -2.90 -5.80
N GLU A 183 6.89 -2.06 -6.41
CA GLU A 183 6.90 -0.61 -6.27
C GLU A 183 5.57 -0.17 -5.64
N PHE A 184 5.63 0.78 -4.73
CA PHE A 184 4.45 1.32 -4.07
C PHE A 184 4.45 2.85 -4.05
N SER A 185 3.24 3.40 -3.99
CA SER A 185 2.93 4.79 -3.71
C SER A 185 1.79 4.81 -2.70
N ILE A 186 1.89 5.62 -1.65
CA ILE A 186 0.90 5.75 -0.58
C ILE A 186 0.62 7.24 -0.39
N ASN A 187 -0.66 7.61 -0.27
CA ASN A 187 -1.15 8.98 -0.05
C ASN A 187 -2.23 9.00 1.01
#